data_AF-A0A972UR77-F1
#
_entry.id   AF-A0A972UR77-F1
#
_cell.length_a   1.000
_cell.length_b   1.000
_cell.length_c   1.000
_cell.angle_alpha   90.00
_cell.angle_beta   90.00
_cell.angle_gamma   90.00
#
_symmetry.space_group_name_H-M   'P 1'
#
loop_
_entity.id
_entity.type
_entity.pdbx_description
1 polymer ?
#
loop_
_entity_poly.entity_id
_entity_poly.type
_entity_poly.pdbx_seq_one_letter_code
_entity_poly.pdbx_strand_id
1 'polypeptide(L)' 'AEDHDSAEILETIYRDEITHVAAGTRWFQFVCRTRGCDPIPTYHELVRRYFRGPLKPPFNEDARDRAGLTPEFYGPLAVK' A
#
# COMPACT_ATOMS: atom_id res chain seq x y z
N ALA A 1 27.65 14.88 -6.55
CA ALA A 1 26.73 15.73 -7.35
C ALA A 1 25.33 15.28 -6.99
N GLU A 2 24.46 16.20 -6.60
CA GLU A 2 23.04 15.92 -6.38
C GLU A 2 22.32 16.08 -7.72
N ASP A 3 21.50 15.11 -8.09
CA ASP A 3 20.70 15.11 -9.32
C ASP A 3 19.29 15.62 -8.99
N HIS A 4 19.12 16.94 -9.08
CA HIS A 4 17.87 17.60 -8.73
C HIS A 4 16.75 17.31 -9.73
N ASP A 5 17.07 17.19 -11.02
CA ASP A 5 16.09 16.92 -12.07
C ASP A 5 15.41 15.56 -11.86
N SER A 6 16.20 14.52 -11.56
CA SER A 6 15.67 13.20 -11.23
C SER A 6 14.84 13.21 -9.94
N ALA A 7 15.23 14.02 -8.94
CA ALA A 7 14.50 14.12 -7.68
C ALA A 7 13.11 14.75 -7.85
N GLU A 8 12.97 15.78 -8.70
CA GLU A 8 11.68 16.41 -9.00
C GLU A 8 10.71 15.45 -9.72
N ILE A 9 11.24 14.60 -10.62
CA ILE A 9 10.45 13.56 -11.29
C ILE A 9 9.94 12.53 -10.26
N LEU A 10 10.80 12.11 -9.34
CA LEU A 10 10.42 11.16 -8.29
C LEU A 10 9.35 11.73 -7.33
N GLU A 11 9.38 13.03 -7.05
CA GLU A 11 8.36 13.70 -6.23
C GLU A 11 6.98 13.65 -6.90
N THR A 12 6.93 13.81 -8.23
CA THR A 12 5.69 13.68 -9.00
C THR A 12 5.16 12.25 -8.94
N ILE A 13 6.02 11.26 -9.23
CA ILE A 13 5.67 9.83 -9.16
C ILE A 13 5.18 9.47 -7.75
N TYR A 14 5.85 9.95 -6.72
CA TYR A 14 5.47 9.70 -5.33
C TYR A 14 4.05 10.19 -5.01
N ARG A 15 3.65 11.38 -5.49
CA ARG A 15 2.30 11.92 -5.31
C ARG A 15 1.25 11.10 -6.04
N ASP A 16 1.56 10.66 -7.25
CA ASP A 16 0.68 9.80 -8.04
C ASP A 16 0.48 8.45 -7.35
N GLU A 17 1.54 7.85 -6.82
CA GLU A 17 1.46 6.56 -6.12
C GLU A 17 0.60 6.61 -4.84
N ILE A 18 0.57 7.73 -4.11
CA ILE A 18 -0.35 7.90 -2.97
C ILE A 18 -1.81 7.81 -3.46
N THR A 19 -2.12 8.52 -4.54
CA THR A 19 -3.49 8.56 -5.09
C THR A 19 -3.88 7.20 -5.68
N HIS A 20 -2.93 6.53 -6.33
CA HIS A 20 -3.09 5.18 -6.87
C HIS A 20 -3.40 4.17 -5.75
N VAL A 21 -2.59 4.13 -4.69
CA VAL A 21 -2.85 3.28 -3.52
C VAL A 21 -4.20 3.63 -2.90
N ALA A 22 -4.55 4.92 -2.80
CA ALA A 22 -5.84 5.33 -2.23
C ALA A 22 -7.03 4.81 -3.05
N ALA A 23 -6.94 4.86 -4.38
CA ALA A 23 -7.96 4.29 -5.25
C ALA A 23 -8.08 2.77 -5.08
N GLY A 24 -6.95 2.07 -5.04
CA GLY A 24 -6.91 0.62 -4.79
C GLY A 24 -7.53 0.24 -3.46
N THR A 25 -7.15 0.90 -2.37
CA THR A 25 -7.70 0.68 -1.03
C THR A 25 -9.20 0.89 -0.99
N ARG A 26 -9.72 1.99 -1.56
CA ARG A 26 -11.17 2.27 -1.59
C ARG A 26 -11.94 1.18 -2.32
N TRP A 27 -11.47 0.76 -3.49
CA TRP A 27 -12.11 -0.29 -4.27
C TRP A 27 -12.03 -1.65 -3.59
N PHE A 28 -10.88 -1.98 -3.02
CA PHE A 28 -10.69 -3.22 -2.28
C PHE A 28 -11.68 -3.33 -1.12
N GLN A 29 -11.76 -2.30 -0.28
CA GLN A 29 -12.73 -2.27 0.82
C GLN A 29 -14.18 -2.31 0.33
N PHE A 30 -14.51 -1.61 -0.76
CA PHE A 30 -15.85 -1.68 -1.36
C PHE A 30 -16.21 -3.11 -1.77
N VAL A 31 -15.32 -3.80 -2.49
CA VAL A 31 -15.54 -5.19 -2.92
C VAL A 31 -15.64 -6.14 -1.73
N CYS A 32 -14.81 -5.99 -0.71
CA CYS A 32 -14.91 -6.79 0.52
C CYS A 32 -16.27 -6.61 1.21
N ARG A 33 -16.75 -5.37 1.35
CA ARG A 33 -18.10 -5.08 1.88
C ARG A 33 -19.19 -5.72 1.03
N THR A 34 -19.12 -5.60 -0.30
CA THR A 34 -20.11 -6.21 -1.21
C THR A 34 -20.11 -7.74 -1.15
N ARG A 35 -18.96 -8.36 -0.85
CA ARG A 35 -18.82 -9.82 -0.71
C ARG A 35 -19.02 -10.33 0.72
N GLY A 36 -19.22 -9.44 1.70
CA GLY A 36 -19.40 -9.80 3.10
C GLY A 36 -18.14 -10.37 3.77
N CYS A 37 -16.94 -10.03 3.29
CA CYS A 37 -15.68 -10.43 3.90
C CYS A 37 -14.94 -9.24 4.54
N ASP A 38 -14.15 -9.53 5.57
CA ASP A 38 -13.33 -8.52 6.23
C ASP A 38 -12.10 -8.17 5.34
N PRO A 39 -11.86 -6.88 5.04
CA PRO A 39 -10.77 -6.47 4.16
C PRO A 39 -9.38 -6.84 4.70
N ILE A 40 -9.12 -6.76 6.01
CA ILE A 40 -7.76 -6.96 6.55
C ILE A 40 -7.27 -8.42 6.37
N PRO A 41 -7.98 -9.45 6.88
CA PRO A 41 -7.54 -10.83 6.69
C PRO A 41 -7.62 -11.26 5.22
N THR A 42 -8.58 -10.73 4.45
CA THR A 42 -8.63 -10.97 3.00
C THR A 42 -7.38 -10.43 2.31
N TYR A 43 -6.93 -9.21 2.65
CA TYR A 43 -5.71 -8.63 2.10
C TYR A 43 -4.49 -9.47 2.48
N HIS A 44 -4.39 -9.90 3.74
CA HIS A 44 -3.30 -10.78 4.19
C HIS A 44 -3.25 -12.10 3.41
N GLU A 45 -4.41 -12.73 3.19
CA GLU A 45 -4.50 -13.96 2.38
C GLU A 45 -4.01 -13.70 0.95
N LEU A 46 -4.53 -12.65 0.30
CA LEU A 46 -4.20 -12.32 -1.08
C LEU A 46 -2.72 -11.96 -1.25
N VAL A 47 -2.15 -11.18 -0.34
CA VAL A 47 -0.72 -10.85 -0.37
C VAL A 47 0.12 -12.12 -0.21
N ARG A 48 -0.17 -12.99 0.77
CA ARG A 48 0.57 -14.26 0.93
C ARG A 48 0.44 -15.17 -0.28
N ARG A 49 -0.71 -15.17 -0.95
CA ARG A 49 -0.99 -16.02 -2.10
C ARG A 49 -0.35 -15.53 -3.39
N TYR A 50 -0.34 -14.21 -3.62
CA TYR A 50 -0.02 -13.65 -4.93
C TYR A 50 1.25 -12.80 -4.94
N PHE A 51 1.63 -12.14 -3.84
CA PHE A 51 2.85 -11.36 -3.76
C PHE A 51 4.06 -12.28 -3.57
N ARG A 52 5.06 -12.16 -4.44
CA ARG A 52 6.28 -12.98 -4.38
C ARG A 52 7.39 -12.21 -3.69
N GLY A 53 7.67 -12.59 -2.45
CA GLY A 53 8.76 -12.03 -1.65
C GLY A 53 8.29 -11.39 -0.35
N PRO A 54 9.23 -10.96 0.50
CA PRO A 54 8.93 -10.33 1.78
C PRO A 54 8.44 -8.88 1.58
N LEU A 55 7.47 -8.45 2.40
CA LEU A 55 7.25 -7.03 2.61
C LEU A 55 8.34 -6.52 3.55
N LYS A 56 9.21 -5.65 3.04
CA LYS A 56 10.38 -5.16 3.79
C LYS A 56 10.11 -3.75 4.34
N PRO A 57 10.29 -3.53 5.65
CA PRO A 57 10.37 -2.18 6.20
C PRO A 57 11.71 -1.51 5.78
N PRO A 58 11.85 -0.17 5.94
CA PRO A 58 10.85 0.76 6.48
C PRO A 58 9.74 1.05 5.47
N PHE A 59 8.51 1.20 5.99
CA PHE A 59 7.37 1.64 5.17
C PHE A 59 7.23 3.17 5.27
N ASN A 60 6.79 3.80 4.18
CA ASN A 60 6.33 5.17 4.25
C ASN A 60 4.91 5.20 4.85
N GLU A 61 4.85 5.19 6.19
CA GLU A 61 3.59 5.10 6.95
C GLU A 61 2.69 6.29 6.66
N ASP A 62 3.23 7.50 6.64
CA ASP A 62 2.47 8.73 6.35
C ASP A 62 1.79 8.68 4.97
N ALA A 63 2.50 8.21 3.94
CA ALA A 63 1.93 8.07 2.60
C ALA A 63 0.81 7.01 2.54
N ARG A 64 1.00 5.89 3.24
CA ARG A 64 0.03 4.79 3.29
C ARG A 64 -1.21 5.18 4.08
N ASP A 65 -1.05 5.92 5.18
CA ASP A 65 -2.15 6.45 5.98
C ASP A 65 -2.99 7.45 5.18
N ARG A 66 -2.35 8.38 4.45
CA ARG A 66 -3.05 9.27 3.50
C ARG A 66 -3.82 8.51 2.41
N ALA A 67 -3.34 7.32 2.05
CA ALA A 67 -3.99 6.43 1.09
C ALA A 67 -5.04 5.48 1.73
N GLY A 68 -5.27 5.57 3.04
CA GLY A 68 -6.19 4.72 3.80
C GLY A 68 -5.73 3.27 3.98
N LEU A 69 -4.48 2.96 3.63
CA LEU A 69 -3.88 1.64 3.82
C LEU A 69 -3.20 1.63 5.19
N THR A 70 -3.97 1.40 6.25
CA THR A 70 -3.50 1.45 7.64
C THR A 70 -2.44 0.36 7.94
N PRO A 71 -1.64 0.51 9.01
CA PRO A 71 -0.63 -0.48 9.41
C PRO A 71 -1.16 -1.91 9.58
N GLU A 72 -2.44 -2.08 9.89
CA GLU A 72 -3.08 -3.40 10.03
C GLU A 72 -3.05 -4.21 8.74
N PHE A 73 -3.04 -3.56 7.57
CA PHE A 73 -2.96 -4.23 6.27
C PHE A 73 -1.60 -4.87 6.02
N TYR A 74 -0.50 -4.19 6.37
CA TYR A 74 0.85 -4.60 5.94
C TYR A 74 1.81 -4.94 7.07
N GLY A 75 1.63 -4.38 8.27
CA GLY A 75 2.50 -4.59 9.42
C GLY A 75 2.66 -6.08 9.78
N PRO A 76 1.56 -6.85 9.93
CA PRO A 76 1.63 -8.29 10.22
C PRO A 76 2.25 -9.15 9.10
N LEU A 77 2.44 -8.59 7.91
CA LEU A 77 3.02 -9.26 6.75
C LEU A 77 4.50 -8.91 6.56
N ALA A 78 5.01 -7.94 7.31
CA ALA A 78 6.39 -7.52 7.23
C ALA A 78 7.32 -8.63 7.75
N VAL A 79 8.36 -8.93 6.99
CA VAL A 79 9.41 -9.84 7.45
C VAL A 79 10.38 -9.05 8.33
N LYS A 80 10.62 -9.55 9.55
CA LYS A 80 11.64 -9.02 10.47
C LYS A 80 13.04 -9.31 9.97
#